data_AF-A0A7L5FV77-F1
#
_entry.id   AF-A0A7L5FV77-F1
#
_cell.length_a   1.000
_cell.length_b   1.000
_cell.length_c   1.000
_cell.angle_alpha   90.00
_cell.angle_beta   90.00
_cell.angle_gamma   90.00
#
_symmetry.space_group_name_H-M   'P 1'
#
loop_
_entity.id
_entity.type
_entity.pdbx_description
1 polymer ?
#
loop_
_entity_poly.entity_id
_entity_poly.type
_entity_poly.pdbx_seq_one_letter_code
_entity_poly.pdbx_strand_id
1 'polypeptide(L)'
;MNRKLTLTVEEEIIIKAKAYAKETGRSLSDLVQNYLDKITKDYSVHTDLDKIAEEPSRYRKMAGIITSNLDPVKDRDELRDISLEKYNR
;
A
#
# COMPACT_ATOMS: atom_id res chain seq x y z
N MET A 1 -14.16 3.88 4.22
CA MET A 1 -15.63 4.04 4.02
C MET A 1 -16.22 2.65 3.87
N ASN A 2 -17.26 2.30 4.64
CA ASN A 2 -17.88 0.98 4.55
C ASN A 2 -18.96 0.98 3.47
N ARG A 3 -18.95 -0.01 2.58
CA ARG A 3 -19.96 -0.21 1.53
C ARG A 3 -20.57 -1.60 1.65
N LYS A 4 -21.86 -1.71 1.33
CA LYS A 4 -22.58 -2.98 1.31
C LYS A 4 -22.38 -3.64 -0.07
N LEU A 5 -22.04 -4.92 -0.08
CA LEU A 5 -21.92 -5.75 -1.27
C LEU A 5 -23.00 -6.84 -1.19
N THR A 6 -23.85 -6.91 -2.21
CA THR A 6 -24.87 -7.97 -2.33
C THR A 6 -24.39 -9.00 -3.35
N LEU A 7 -24.33 -10.27 -2.94
CA LEU A 7 -23.88 -11.38 -3.76
C LEU A 7 -25.00 -12.40 -3.92
N THR A 8 -25.15 -12.96 -5.12
CA THR A 8 -26.01 -14.12 -5.37
C THR A 8 -25.17 -15.37 -5.29
N VAL A 9 -25.52 -16.28 -4.39
CA VAL A 9 -24.77 -17.52 -4.11
C VAL A 9 -25.76 -18.64 -3.84
N GLU A 10 -25.36 -19.87 -4.10
CA GLU A 10 -26.20 -21.05 -3.83
C GLU A 10 -26.47 -21.23 -2.34
N GLU A 11 -27.67 -21.72 -2.01
CA GLU A 11 -28.11 -21.92 -0.62
C GLU A 11 -27.20 -22.89 0.15
N GLU A 12 -26.76 -23.98 -0.50
CA GLU A 12 -25.87 -24.96 0.12
C GLU A 12 -24.53 -24.35 0.55
N ILE A 13 -24.01 -23.40 -0.23
CA ILE A 13 -22.76 -22.68 0.07
C ILE A 13 -22.97 -21.78 1.29
N ILE A 14 -24.11 -21.09 1.36
CA ILE A 14 -24.47 -20.21 2.50
C ILE A 14 -24.54 -21.02 3.79
N ILE A 15 -25.13 -22.21 3.76
CA ILE A 15 -25.25 -23.09 4.93
C ILE A 15 -23.86 -23.51 5.43
N LYS A 16 -23.00 -24.02 4.52
CA LYS A 16 -21.63 -24.44 4.86
C LYS A 16 -20.81 -23.27 5.41
N ALA A 17 -20.91 -22.09 4.80
CA ALA A 17 -20.17 -20.92 5.24
C ALA A 17 -20.64 -20.41 6.61
N LYS A 18 -21.95 -20.46 6.90
CA LYS A 18 -22.49 -20.12 8.24
C LYS A 18 -22.03 -21.10 9.31
N ALA A 19 -22.00 -22.40 9.01
CA ALA A 19 -21.49 -23.41 9.92
C ALA A 19 -20.01 -23.14 10.28
N TYR A 20 -19.17 -22.93 9.26
CA TYR A 20 -17.75 -22.60 9.45
C TYR A 20 -17.54 -21.30 10.25
N ALA A 21 -18.31 -20.25 9.94
CA ALA A 21 -18.27 -18.98 10.66
C ALA A 21 -18.59 -19.16 12.16
N LYS A 22 -19.60 -19.98 12.48
CA LYS A 22 -20.00 -20.29 13.85
C LYS A 22 -18.93 -21.07 14.61
N GLU A 23 -18.30 -22.05 13.98
CA GLU A 23 -17.22 -22.85 14.60
C GLU A 23 -15.96 -22.02 14.84
N THR A 24 -15.62 -21.12 13.92
CA THR A 24 -14.42 -20.28 14.00
C THR A 24 -14.62 -19.00 14.83
N GLY A 25 -15.84 -18.71 15.26
CA GLY A 25 -16.18 -17.48 15.99
C GLY A 25 -15.99 -16.20 15.16
N ARG A 26 -16.08 -16.30 13.83
CA ARG A 26 -15.91 -15.16 12.90
C ARG A 26 -17.23 -14.82 12.22
N SER A 27 -17.42 -13.56 11.85
CA SER A 27 -18.59 -13.20 11.05
C SER A 27 -18.41 -13.61 9.58
N LEU A 28 -19.53 -13.89 8.89
CA LEU A 28 -19.50 -14.21 7.46
C LEU A 28 -18.93 -13.03 6.64
N SER A 29 -19.24 -11.80 7.04
CA SER A 29 -18.71 -10.58 6.43
C SER A 29 -17.19 -10.49 6.56
N ASP A 30 -16.63 -10.81 7.74
CA ASP A 30 -15.19 -10.80 7.95
C ASP A 30 -14.48 -11.86 7.11
N LEU A 31 -15.09 -13.04 6.96
CA LEU A 31 -14.53 -14.10 6.12
C LEU A 31 -14.45 -13.66 4.66
N VAL A 32 -15.54 -13.10 4.13
CA VAL A 32 -15.59 -12.63 2.73
C VAL A 32 -14.64 -11.46 2.54
N GLN A 33 -14.60 -10.50 3.47
CA GLN A 33 -13.72 -9.34 3.38
C GLN A 33 -12.24 -9.74 3.38
N ASN A 34 -11.82 -10.61 4.29
CA ASN A 34 -10.44 -11.09 4.36
C ASN A 34 -10.05 -11.89 3.11
N TYR A 35 -10.98 -12.68 2.57
CA TYR A 35 -10.73 -13.42 1.34
C TYR A 35 -10.53 -12.47 0.15
N LEU A 36 -11.43 -11.49 -0.02
CA LEU A 36 -11.33 -10.49 -1.06
C LEU A 36 -10.03 -9.69 -0.95
N ASP A 37 -9.68 -9.21 0.24
CA ASP A 37 -8.44 -8.47 0.50
C ASP A 37 -7.19 -9.29 0.11
N LYS A 38 -7.17 -10.57 0.48
CA LYS A 38 -6.05 -11.47 0.14
C LYS A 38 -5.87 -11.66 -1.36
N ILE A 39 -6.96 -11.76 -2.13
CA ILE A 39 -6.88 -12.00 -3.58
C ILE A 39 -6.70 -10.70 -4.39
N THR A 40 -7.13 -9.55 -3.85
CA THR A 40 -6.97 -8.24 -4.50
C THR A 40 -5.73 -7.49 -4.08
N LYS A 41 -4.90 -8.05 -3.19
CA LYS A 41 -3.72 -7.37 -2.63
C LYS A 41 -2.74 -6.83 -3.69
N ASP A 42 -2.54 -7.58 -4.77
CA ASP A 42 -1.62 -7.21 -5.85
C ASP A 42 -2.32 -6.41 -6.96
N TYR A 43 -3.64 -6.25 -6.87
CA TYR A 43 -4.43 -5.40 -7.75
C TYR A 43 -4.56 -4.02 -7.11
N SER A 44 -3.56 -3.16 -7.34
CA SER A 44 -3.69 -1.74 -7.04
C SER A 44 -4.85 -1.19 -7.85
N VAL A 45 -5.99 -0.93 -7.20
CA VAL A 45 -7.00 -0.07 -7.78
C VAL A 45 -6.32 1.29 -7.89
N HIS A 46 -5.89 1.65 -9.10
CA HIS A 46 -5.35 2.98 -9.42
C HIS A 46 -6.44 4.02 -9.12
N THR A 47 -6.59 4.35 -7.85
CA THR A 47 -7.33 5.50 -7.40
C THR A 47 -6.34 6.63 -7.57
N ASP A 48 -6.70 7.69 -8.29
CA ASP A 48 -5.79 8.78 -8.67
C ASP A 48 -5.07 9.48 -7.50
N LEU A 49 -5.36 9.10 -6.25
CA LEU A 49 -4.72 9.50 -5.01
C LEU A 49 -3.38 8.78 -4.71
N ASP A 50 -3.11 7.61 -5.30
CA ASP A 50 -1.88 6.83 -5.01
C ASP A 50 -0.65 7.27 -5.84
N LYS A 51 -0.87 8.09 -6.88
CA LYS A 51 0.20 8.63 -7.75
C LYS A 51 1.19 9.57 -7.05
N ILE A 52 0.92 9.97 -5.81
CA ILE A 52 1.78 10.88 -5.03
C ILE A 52 2.73 10.12 -4.08
N ALA A 53 2.56 8.81 -3.90
CA ALA A 53 3.33 8.00 -2.96
C ALA A 53 4.18 6.88 -3.60
N GLU A 54 3.88 6.48 -4.84
CA GLU A 54 4.43 5.28 -5.48
C GLU A 54 5.65 5.47 -6.40
N GLU A 55 6.50 6.45 -6.13
CA GLU A 55 7.91 6.30 -6.52
C GLU A 55 8.76 6.51 -5.27
N PRO A 56 8.84 5.53 -4.34
CA PRO A 56 9.99 5.46 -3.47
C PRO A 56 11.17 5.16 -4.39
N SER A 57 11.84 6.23 -4.84
CA SER A 57 13.04 6.18 -5.65
C SER A 57 13.91 5.03 -5.13
N ARG A 58 14.49 4.20 -6.00
CA ARG A 58 15.32 3.03 -5.58
C ARG A 58 16.31 3.36 -4.45
N TYR A 59 16.69 4.63 -4.37
CA TYR A 59 17.61 5.25 -3.42
C TYR A 59 16.98 5.68 -2.07
N ARG A 60 15.65 5.61 -1.85
CA ARG A 60 15.00 5.94 -0.56
C ARG A 60 15.43 4.99 0.56
N LYS A 61 15.69 3.72 0.20
CA LYS A 61 16.31 2.74 1.12
C LYS A 61 17.78 3.08 1.41
N MET A 62 18.44 3.84 0.53
CA MET A 62 19.83 4.27 0.69
C MET A 62 19.98 5.63 1.40
N ALA A 63 18.92 6.43 1.50
CA ALA A 63 18.97 7.78 2.08
C ALA A 63 19.42 7.82 3.56
N GLY A 64 19.23 6.74 4.32
CA GLY A 64 19.73 6.61 5.70
C GLY A 64 21.04 5.83 5.83
N ILE A 65 21.59 5.33 4.72
CA ILE A 65 22.81 4.48 4.68
C ILE A 65 23.98 5.24 4.06
N ILE A 66 23.70 6.14 3.10
CA ILE A 66 24.72 7.00 2.52
C ILE A 66 25.12 7.99 3.61
N THR A 67 26.34 7.84 4.12
CA THR A 67 27.00 8.81 4.99
C THR A 67 27.37 10.04 4.16
N SER A 68 26.39 10.80 3.69
CA SER A 68 26.65 12.18 3.31
C SER A 68 26.75 12.96 4.61
N ASN A 69 27.93 13.51 4.90
CA ASN A 69 28.12 14.47 6.00
C ASN A 69 27.32 15.77 5.81
N LEU A 70 26.46 15.85 4.79
CA LEU A 70 25.58 16.97 4.51
C LEU A 70 24.17 16.66 5.02
N ASP A 71 23.70 17.50 5.93
CA ASP A 71 22.33 17.51 6.44
C ASP A 71 21.46 18.32 5.47
N PRO A 72 20.41 17.72 4.84
CA PRO A 72 19.60 18.39 3.82
C PRO A 72 18.85 19.63 4.33
N VAL A 73 18.74 19.83 5.64
CA VAL A 73 18.14 21.04 6.23
C VAL A 73 19.18 22.12 6.49
N LYS A 74 20.41 21.76 6.85
CA LYS A 74 21.46 22.73 7.23
C LYS A 74 22.33 23.15 6.05
N ASP A 75 22.61 22.23 5.13
CA ASP A 75 23.63 22.40 4.09
C ASP A 75 22.99 22.62 2.71
N ARG A 76 21.89 23.40 2.69
CA ARG A 76 21.07 23.61 1.47
C ARG A 76 21.84 24.31 0.35
N ASP A 77 22.74 25.22 0.72
CA ASP A 77 23.50 26.00 -0.25
C ASP A 77 24.60 25.15 -0.90
N GLU A 78 25.29 24.30 -0.13
CA GLU A 78 26.29 23.36 -0.66
C GLU A 78 25.66 22.34 -1.63
N LEU A 79 24.46 21.85 -1.32
CA LEU A 79 23.69 20.97 -2.22
C LEU A 79 23.33 21.65 -3.54
N ARG A 80 23.03 22.96 -3.49
CA ARG A 80 22.69 23.76 -4.66
C ARG A 80 23.90 23.95 -5.56
N ASP A 81 25.07 24.21 -4.98
CA ASP A 81 26.32 24.42 -5.71
C ASP A 81 26.77 23.12 -6.41
N ILE A 82 26.75 21.99 -5.71
CA ILE A 82 27.03 20.66 -6.29
C ILE A 82 26.08 20.35 -7.46
N SER A 83 24.80 20.73 -7.33
CA SER A 83 23.82 20.53 -8.39
C SER A 83 24.16 21.37 -9.62
N LEU A 84 24.49 22.65 -9.43
CA LEU A 84 24.86 23.56 -10.52
C LEU A 84 26.12 23.10 -11.26
N GLU A 85 27.15 22.63 -10.56
CA GLU A 85 28.36 22.10 -11.20
C GLU A 85 28.08 20.85 -12.06
N LYS A 86 27.22 19.95 -11.60
CA LYS A 86 26.94 18.69 -12.29
C LYS A 86 26.17 18.88 -13.60
N TYR A 87 25.32 19.90 -13.68
CA TYR A 87 24.45 20.17 -14.83
C TYR A 87 25.00 21.25 -15.78
N ASN A 88 26.02 22.01 -15.39
CA ASN A 88 26.69 22.98 -16.25
C ASN A 88 27.85 22.37 -17.07
N ARG A 89 27.72 21.12 -17.52
CA ARG A 89 28.69 20.47 -18.42
C ARG A 89 28.20 20.42 -19.86
#